data_AF-U2EBL2-F1
#
_entry.id   AF-U2EBL2-F1
#
_cell.length_a   1.000
_cell.length_b   1.000
_cell.length_c   1.000
_cell.angle_alpha   90.00
_cell.angle_beta   90.00
_cell.angle_gamma   90.00
#
_symmetry.space_group_name_H-M   'P 1'
#
loop_
_entity.id
_entity.type
_entity.pdbx_description
1 polymer ?
#
loop_
_entity_poly.entity_id
_entity_poly.type
_entity_poly.pdbx_seq_one_letter_code
_entity_poly.pdbx_strand_id
1 'polypeptide(L)' 'MSQRAQISLTKILEAAIDICNEEGYEQLALSNISKRLGIKTPSLYNHIQGLTDLKQKMAY' A
#
# COMPACT_ATOMS: atom_id res chain seq x y z
N MET A 1 3.42 4.98 -23.68
CA MET A 1 2.77 6.01 -22.86
C MET A 1 2.64 5.46 -21.45
N SER A 2 3.67 5.63 -20.61
CA SER A 2 3.66 5.13 -19.23
C SER A 2 2.76 6.07 -18.43
N GLN A 3 1.51 5.66 -18.20
CA GLN A 3 0.63 6.34 -17.26
C GLN A 3 1.35 6.27 -15.91
N ARG A 4 2.03 7.35 -15.50
CA ARG A 4 2.54 7.49 -14.14
C ARG A 4 1.30 7.36 -13.26
N ALA A 5 1.08 6.16 -12.75
CA ALA A 5 -0.01 5.87 -11.85
C ALA A 5 0.15 6.83 -10.69
N GLN A 6 -0.66 7.90 -10.69
CA GLN A 6 -0.73 8.79 -9.56
C GLN A 6 -1.10 7.91 -8.37
N ILE A 7 -0.22 7.90 -7.38
CA ILE A 7 -0.47 7.15 -6.15
C ILE A 7 -1.66 7.82 -5.49
N SER A 8 -2.63 7.00 -5.10
CA SER A 8 -3.80 7.41 -4.36
C SER A 8 -3.98 6.47 -3.18
N LEU A 9 -4.68 6.93 -2.15
CA LEU A 9 -5.00 6.12 -0.99
C LEU A 9 -5.70 4.80 -1.40
N THR A 10 -6.59 4.85 -2.38
CA THR A 10 -7.28 3.66 -2.91
C THR A 10 -6.30 2.63 -3.45
N LYS A 11 -5.33 3.03 -4.28
CA LYS A 11 -4.32 2.09 -4.82
C LYS A 11 -3.44 1.47 -3.74
N ILE A 12 -3.16 2.23 -2.69
CA ILE A 12 -2.40 1.74 -1.53
C ILE A 12 -3.21 0.67 -0.80
N LEU A 13 -4.51 0.90 -0.60
CA LEU A 13 -5.43 -0.06 0.02
C LEU A 13 -5.58 -1.32 -0.83
N GLU A 14 -5.78 -1.20 -2.14
CA GLU A 14 -5.88 -2.35 -3.06
C GLU A 14 -4.62 -3.20 -3.01
N ALA A 15 -3.43 -2.58 -3.11
CA ALA A 15 -2.17 -3.31 -3.04
C ALA A 15 -1.96 -3.98 -1.67
N ALA A 16 -2.42 -3.37 -0.59
CA ALA A 16 -2.36 -3.94 0.75
C ALA A 16 -3.30 -5.15 0.89
N ILE A 17 -4.53 -5.07 0.37
CA ILE A 17 -5.50 -6.17 0.36
C ILE A 17 -4.96 -7.33 -0.46
N ASP A 18 -4.40 -7.07 -1.65
CA ASP A 18 -3.78 -8.09 -2.47
C ASP A 18 -2.64 -8.82 -1.75
N ILE A 19 -1.73 -8.08 -1.11
CA ILE A 19 -0.64 -8.67 -0.33
C ILE A 19 -1.21 -9.57 0.78
N CYS A 20 -2.25 -9.11 1.50
CA CYS A 20 -2.89 -9.93 2.51
C CYS A 20 -3.52 -11.21 1.95
N ASN A 21 -4.13 -11.13 0.77
CA ASN A 21 -4.79 -12.27 0.13
C ASN A 21 -3.79 -13.29 -0.45
N GLU A 22 -2.67 -12.83 -1.00
CA GLU A 22 -1.69 -13.68 -1.67
C GLU A 22 -0.59 -14.20 -0.72
N GLU A 23 -0.10 -13.33 0.17
CA GLU A 23 1.07 -13.59 1.01
C GLU A 23 0.71 -13.72 2.50
N GLY A 24 -0.53 -13.40 2.86
CA GLY A 24 -1.02 -13.39 4.24
C GLY A 24 -0.80 -12.05 4.95
N TYR A 25 -1.60 -11.82 6.00
CA TYR A 25 -1.59 -10.57 6.74
C TYR A 25 -0.24 -10.24 7.41
N GLU A 26 0.57 -11.25 7.71
CA GLU A 26 1.90 -11.08 8.31
C GLU A 26 2.90 -10.40 7.36
N GLN A 27 2.70 -10.54 6.04
CA GLN A 27 3.52 -9.90 5.01
C GLN A 27 3.10 -8.46 4.70
N LEU A 28 2.02 -7.97 5.33
CA LEU A 28 1.54 -6.61 5.16
C LEU A 28 2.53 -5.61 5.80
N ALA A 29 3.38 -5.02 4.97
CA ALA A 29 4.36 -4.02 5.35
C ALA A 29 4.47 -2.88 4.32
N LEU A 30 4.82 -1.67 4.77
CA LEU A 30 5.00 -0.49 3.89
C LEU A 30 6.06 -0.72 2.81
N SER A 31 7.10 -1.49 3.13
CA SER A 31 8.13 -1.91 2.16
C SER A 31 7.53 -2.74 1.04
N ASN A 32 6.69 -3.72 1.36
CA ASN A 32 6.08 -4.63 0.39
C ASN A 32 5.08 -3.88 -0.49
N ILE A 33 4.27 -3.02 0.12
CA ILE A 33 3.32 -2.14 -0.61
C ILE A 33 4.07 -1.22 -1.57
N SER A 34 5.15 -0.57 -1.11
CA SER A 34 5.94 0.34 -1.95
C SER A 34 6.61 -0.40 -3.12
N LYS A 35 7.13 -1.61 -2.89
CA LYS A 35 7.69 -2.48 -3.93
C LYS A 35 6.62 -2.88 -4.95
N ARG A 36 5.46 -3.32 -4.50
CA ARG A 36 4.34 -3.75 -5.36
C ARG A 36 3.81 -2.61 -6.23
N LEU A 37 3.74 -1.41 -5.68
CA LEU A 37 3.34 -0.20 -6.40
C LEU A 37 4.48 0.44 -7.24
N GLY A 38 5.70 -0.10 -7.16
CA GLY A 38 6.86 0.43 -7.90
C GLY A 38 7.27 1.85 -7.47
N ILE A 39 7.02 2.22 -6.21
CA ILE A 39 7.31 3.56 -5.68
C ILE A 39 8.26 3.51 -4.48
N LYS A 40 8.79 4.68 -4.13
CA LYS A 40 9.58 4.82 -2.91
C LYS A 40 8.66 4.89 -1.69
N THR A 41 9.06 4.26 -0.58
CA THR A 41 8.33 4.27 0.70
C THR A 41 7.96 5.68 1.19
N PRO A 42 8.81 6.73 1.09
CA PRO A 42 8.42 8.11 1.41
C PRO A 42 7.15 8.61 0.71
N SER A 43 6.87 8.11 -0.49
CA SER A 43 5.68 8.51 -1.26
C SER A 43 4.39 8.06 -0.59
N LEU A 44 4.42 6.91 0.10
CA LEU A 44 3.27 6.39 0.86
C LEU A 44 2.87 7.34 1.99
N TYR A 45 3.85 7.95 2.66
CA TYR A 45 3.58 8.86 3.79
C TYR A 45 2.81 10.12 3.41
N ASN A 46 2.76 10.49 2.13
CA ASN A 46 1.90 11.58 1.66
C ASN A 46 0.41 11.22 1.68
N HIS A 47 0.08 9.93 1.77
CA HIS A 47 -1.29 9.43 1.69
C HIS A 47 -1.74 8.69 2.96
N ILE A 48 -0.80 8.11 3.71
CA ILE A 48 -1.06 7.37 4.95
C ILE A 48 -0.09 7.79 6.05
N GLN A 49 -0.51 7.71 7.31
CA GLN A 49 0.36 8.07 8.44
C GLN A 49 1.29 6.91 8.86
N GLY A 50 1.03 5.71 8.36
CA GLY A 50 1.84 4.53 8.61
C GLY A 50 1.06 3.25 8.40
N LEU A 51 1.68 2.12 8.76
CA LEU A 51 1.07 0.80 8.59
C LEU A 51 -0.20 0.63 9.44
N THR A 52 -0.21 1.18 10.66
CA THR A 52 -1.38 1.13 11.55
C THR A 52 -2.57 1.89 10.98
N ASP A 53 -2.35 3.11 10.48
CA ASP A 53 -3.38 3.92 9.81
C ASP A 53 -3.92 3.19 8.57
N LEU A 54 -3.05 2.57 7.78
CA LEU A 54 -3.46 1.75 6.64
C LEU A 54 -4.35 0.57 7.08
N LYS A 55 -3.93 -0.18 8.10
CA LYS A 55 -4.69 -1.32 8.66
C LYS A 55 -6.07 -0.89 9.17
N GLN A 56 -6.15 0.26 9.84
CA GLN A 56 -7.44 0.82 10.29
C GLN A 56 -8.35 1.17 9.11
N LYS A 57 -7.80 1.75 8.04
CA LYS A 57 -8.56 2.08 6.82
C LYS A 57 -9.01 0.85 6.02
N MET A 58 -8.30 -0.27 6.12
CA MET A 58 -8.68 -1.53 5.48
C MET A 58 -9.93 -2.14 6.10
N ALA A 59 -10.24 -1.83 7.37
CA ALA A 59 -11.42 -2.33 8.10
C ALA A 59 -11.73 -3.81 7.81
N TYR A 60 -10.77 -4.68 8.12
CA TYR A 60 -10.92 -6.15 8.15
C TYR A 60 -11.42 -6.60 9.53
#